data_AF-A0A4Q2YR21-F1
#
_entry.id   AF-A0A4Q2YR21-F1
#
_cell.length_a   1.000
_cell.length_b   1.000
_cell.length_c   1.000
_cell.angle_alpha   90.00
_cell.angle_beta   90.00
_cell.angle_gamma   90.00
#
_symmetry.space_group_name_H-M   'P 1'
#
loop_
_entity.id
_entity.type
_entity.pdbx_description
1 polymer ?
#
loop_
_entity_poly.entity_id
_entity_poly.type
_entity_poly.pdbx_seq_one_letter_code
_entity_poly.pdbx_strand_id
1 'polypeptide(L)' 'DLQMPEMDGFETCELVMQSYPEIKILVVSQLTTKEVIHKIMQIGVHGFFSKNTGDKFCLESSELSRIC' A
#
# COMPACT_ATOMS: atom_id res chain seq x y z
N ASP A 1 8.52 -2.42 0.64
CA ASP A 1 8.84 -1.12 1.26
C ASP A 1 8.55 -0.04 0.23
N LEU A 2 8.41 1.24 0.61
CA LEU A 2 8.33 2.33 -0.37
C LEU A 2 9.71 2.83 -0.78
N GLN A 3 10.66 2.84 0.17
CA GLN A 3 12.03 3.18 -0.15
C GLN A 3 12.82 1.89 -0.40
N MET A 4 13.05 1.59 -1.66
CA MET A 4 13.91 0.48 -2.06
C MET A 4 15.06 1.01 -2.93
N PRO A 5 16.25 0.37 -2.88
CA PRO A 5 17.29 0.62 -3.86
C PRO A 5 16.83 0.14 -5.24
N GLU A 6 17.26 0.82 -6.29
CA GLU A 6 17.01 0.52 -7.71
C GLU A 6 15.60 0.82 -8.23
N MET A 7 14.53 0.39 -7.55
CA MET A 7 13.14 0.58 -8.00
C MET A 7 12.26 1.22 -6.94
N ASP A 8 11.43 2.19 -7.32
CA ASP A 8 10.50 2.81 -6.39
C ASP A 8 9.40 1.81 -5.97
N GLY A 9 9.11 1.74 -4.67
CA GLY A 9 8.08 0.84 -4.14
C GLY A 9 6.67 1.16 -4.63
N PHE A 10 6.40 2.41 -5.05
CA PHE A 10 5.16 2.79 -5.72
C PHE A 10 5.04 2.15 -7.10
N GLU A 11 6.08 2.26 -7.95
CA GLU A 11 6.10 1.64 -9.28
C GLU A 11 5.99 0.12 -9.18
N THR A 12 6.64 -0.47 -8.18
CA THR A 12 6.53 -1.90 -7.89
C THR A 12 5.09 -2.30 -7.57
N CYS A 13 4.39 -1.52 -6.72
CA CYS A 13 3.00 -1.81 -6.40
C CYS A 13 2.11 -1.71 -7.63
N GLU A 14 2.28 -0.70 -8.47
CA GLU A 14 1.52 -0.56 -9.72
C GLU A 14 1.75 -1.74 -10.65
N LEU A 15 3.01 -2.14 -10.85
CA LEU A 15 3.37 -3.28 -11.72
C LEU A 15 2.79 -4.59 -11.19
N VAL A 16 2.84 -4.81 -9.88
CA VAL A 16 2.27 -6.00 -9.23
C VAL A 16 0.76 -6.02 -9.36
N MET A 17 0.06 -4.90 -9.16
CA MET A 17 -1.40 -4.83 -9.33
C MET A 17 -1.82 -5.08 -10.78
N GLN A 18 -1.04 -4.59 -11.75
CA GLN A 18 -1.29 -4.84 -13.18
C GLN A 18 -1.05 -6.30 -13.56
N SER A 19 -0.01 -6.91 -13.01
CA SER A 19 0.38 -8.29 -13.35
C SER A 19 -0.41 -9.35 -12.56
N TYR A 20 -0.84 -9.01 -11.35
CA TYR A 20 -1.47 -9.90 -10.38
C TYR A 20 -2.58 -9.18 -9.59
N PRO A 21 -3.73 -8.91 -10.22
CA PRO A 21 -4.82 -8.13 -9.61
C PRO A 21 -5.46 -8.80 -8.39
N GLU A 22 -5.28 -10.11 -8.20
CA GLU A 22 -5.83 -10.86 -7.06
C GLU A 22 -4.90 -10.88 -5.83
N ILE A 23 -3.64 -10.40 -5.96
CA ILE A 23 -2.68 -10.42 -4.86
C ILE A 23 -2.93 -9.24 -3.93
N LYS A 24 -3.03 -9.54 -2.62
CA LYS A 24 -3.11 -8.53 -1.57
C LYS A 24 -1.73 -7.93 -1.33
N ILE A 25 -1.61 -6.62 -1.51
CA ILE A 25 -0.36 -5.88 -1.28
C ILE A 25 -0.40 -5.22 0.10
N LEU A 26 0.67 -5.41 0.87
CA LEU A 26 0.93 -4.73 2.13
C LEU A 26 2.18 -3.85 2.00
N VAL A 27 2.02 -2.55 2.17
CA VAL A 27 3.14 -1.60 2.12
C VAL A 27 3.68 -1.35 3.52
N VAL A 28 5.00 -1.40 3.67
CA VAL A 28 5.70 -1.20 4.94
C VAL A 28 6.70 -0.06 4.76
N SER A 29 6.57 1.08 5.45
CA SER A 29 7.47 2.22 5.27
C SER A 29 7.65 3.04 6.56
N GLN A 30 8.78 3.75 6.65
CA GLN A 30 9.00 4.79 7.67
C GLN A 30 8.32 6.12 7.29
N LEU A 31 8.05 6.33 6.00
CA LEU A 31 7.31 7.48 5.50
C LEU A 31 5.81 7.26 5.72
N THR A 32 5.27 7.97 6.70
CA THR A 32 3.85 7.91 7.09
C THR A 32 3.15 9.25 6.90
N THR A 33 3.55 10.05 5.91
CA THR A 33 2.83 11.29 5.63
C THR A 33 1.46 10.94 5.06
N LYS A 34 0.47 11.81 5.31
CA LYS A 34 -0.88 11.59 4.80
C LYS A 34 -0.90 11.51 3.27
N GLU A 35 -0.06 12.27 2.56
CA GLU A 35 0.00 12.21 1.10
C GLU A 35 0.46 10.83 0.60
N VAL A 36 1.48 10.25 1.24
CA VAL A 36 2.00 8.92 0.90
C VAL A 36 0.93 7.86 1.10
N ILE A 37 0.25 7.89 2.24
CA ILE A 37 -0.86 6.96 2.54
C ILE A 37 -1.97 7.15 1.50
N HIS A 38 -2.38 8.38 1.22
CA HIS A 38 -3.44 8.63 0.22
C HIS A 38 -3.05 8.09 -1.17
N LYS A 39 -1.78 8.25 -1.57
CA LYS A 39 -1.29 7.78 -2.87
C LYS A 39 -1.31 6.25 -2.97
N ILE A 40 -0.80 5.52 -1.97
CA ILE A 40 -0.87 4.04 -1.99
C ILE A 40 -2.29 3.50 -1.89
N MET A 41 -3.19 4.23 -1.20
CA MET A 41 -4.60 3.88 -1.13
C MET A 41 -5.28 4.00 -2.50
N GLN A 42 -4.95 5.03 -3.29
CA GLN A 42 -5.45 5.18 -4.66
C GLN A 42 -4.96 4.08 -5.61
N ILE A 43 -3.79 3.50 -5.34
CA ILE A 43 -3.23 2.37 -6.11
C ILE A 43 -3.99 1.05 -5.83
N GLY A 44 -4.78 0.97 -4.74
CA GLY A 44 -5.50 -0.24 -4.35
C GLY A 44 -4.71 -1.16 -3.42
N VAL A 45 -3.73 -0.63 -2.69
CA VAL A 45 -3.00 -1.38 -1.67
C VAL A 45 -3.94 -1.73 -0.52
N HIS A 46 -3.86 -2.96 -0.02
CA HIS A 46 -4.80 -3.50 0.95
C HIS A 46 -4.47 -3.13 2.40
N GLY A 47 -3.23 -2.72 2.66
CA GLY A 47 -2.82 -2.29 3.99
C GLY A 47 -1.51 -1.53 3.99
N PHE A 48 -1.32 -0.76 5.06
CA PHE A 48 -0.10 -0.01 5.30
C PHE A 48 0.41 -0.22 6.73
N PHE A 49 1.72 -0.40 6.87
CA PHE A 49 2.41 -0.52 8.13
C PHE A 49 3.51 0.55 8.28
N SER A 50 3.42 1.33 9.36
CA SER A 50 4.44 2.30 9.75
C SER A 50 5.57 1.64 10.52
N LYS A 51 6.81 1.78 10.06
CA LYS A 51 8.00 1.36 10.81
C LYS A 51 8.37 2.30 11.97
N ASN A 52 7.83 3.51 12.00
CA ASN A 52 8.24 4.58 12.94
C ASN A 52 7.31 4.69 14.17
N THR A 53 6.15 4.06 14.12
CA THR A 53 5.17 4.06 15.21
C THR A 53 4.87 2.61 15.50
N GLY A 54 5.35 2.12 16.65
CA GLY A 54 5.47 0.68 16.98
C GLY A 54 4.26 -0.19 16.67
N ASP A 55 3.05 0.36 16.58
CA ASP A 55 1.82 -0.41 16.40
C ASP A 55 0.73 0.37 15.63
N LYS A 56 1.05 1.02 14.49
CA LYS A 56 0.01 1.59 13.62
C LYS A 56 -0.12 0.82 12.31
N PHE A 57 -1.05 -0.12 12.33
CA PHE A 57 -1.57 -0.83 11.17
C PHE A 57 -2.86 -0.13 10.69
N CYS A 58 -2.85 0.37 9.46
CA CYS A 58 -4.03 0.93 8.82
C CYS A 58 -4.47 -0.02 7.71
N LEU A 59 -5.60 -0.69 7.94
CA LEU A 59 -6.34 -1.43 6.93
C LEU A 59 -7.47 -0.53 6.44
N GLU A 60 -7.53 -0.32 5.14
CA GLU A 60 -8.69 0.29 4.49
C GLU A 60 -9.12 -0.69 3.40
N SER A 61 -10.00 -1.61 3.78
CA SER A 61 -10.64 -2.54 2.86
C SER A 61 -11.83 -1.85 2.19
N SER A 62 -11.58 -1.01 1.19
CA SER A 62 -12.64 -0.51 0.30
C SER A 62 -12.92 -1.46 -0.87
N GLU A 63 -12.96 -2.78 -0.64
CA GLU A 63 -13.57 -3.76 -1.56
C GLU A 63 -14.21 -4.96 -0.80
N LEU A 64 -15.17 -4.62 0.06
CA LEU A 64 -16.46 -5.32 0.08
C LEU A 64 -17.50 -4.61 -0.81
N SER A 65 -17.10 -3.72 -1.72
CA SER A 65 -18.01 -2.97 -2.58
C SER A 65 -18.49 -3.74 -3.84
N ARG A 66 -18.38 -5.08 -3.84
CA ARG A 66 -19.08 -5.98 -4.79
C ARG A 66 -20.17 -6.83 -4.12
N ILE A 67 -20.64 -6.44 -2.93
CA ILE A 67 -21.86 -6.97 -2.32
C ILE A 67 -22.72 -5.78 -1.84
N CYS A 68 -23.32 -5.07 -2.78
CA CYS A 68 -24.55 -4.28 -2.64
C CYS A 68 -25.22 -4.25 -4.01
#